data_AF-A0A5E7P236-F1
#
_entry.id   AF-A0A5E7P236-F1
#
_cell.length_a   1.000
_cell.length_b   1.000
_cell.length_c   1.000
_cell.angle_alpha   90.00
_cell.angle_beta   90.00
_cell.angle_gamma   90.00
#
_symmetry.space_group_name_H-M   'P 1'
#
loop_
_entity.id
_entity.type
_entity.pdbx_description
1 polymer ?
#
loop_
_entity_poly.entity_id
_entity_poly.type
_entity_poly.pdbx_seq_one_letter_code
_entity_poly.pdbx_strand_id
1 'polypeptide(L)'
;MPTVITHAVIPLIIGGALGRNCISARLLIVGAVFAALPDIDIVSFKLGIAYTDTWGHRGAIHSIAFVLLVSALMSIFYKSLHTTPWRCFGFLFLASLSHGLLDTCTNGGLGVALFWPISDLRWFMPFTPIEVSPIGVKAFLSQRGWRVVQSELCLVWLPTLGLAIAILAGRALWPVKPLNSKLLAFHNGSAFGRFPSLGAGVSSDRPVNQALTRRDLIWDCKPERRSCHSPLPPGTQPKNATHTAKTNHNE
;
A
#
# COMPACT_ATOMS: atom_id res chain seq x y z
N MET A 1 4.79 7.07 -24.21
CA MET A 1 4.32 6.67 -22.90
C MET A 1 3.53 7.82 -22.32
N PRO A 2 2.58 7.55 -21.41
CA PRO A 2 2.27 8.48 -20.35
C PRO A 2 3.54 8.89 -19.57
N THR A 3 3.44 9.88 -18.70
CA THR A 3 4.57 10.26 -17.87
C THR A 3 4.94 9.16 -16.88
N VAL A 4 6.23 9.08 -16.55
CA VAL A 4 6.75 8.28 -15.44
C VAL A 4 5.98 8.55 -14.12
N ILE A 5 5.52 9.80 -13.95
CA ILE A 5 4.68 10.20 -12.81
C ILE A 5 3.36 9.45 -12.83
N THR A 6 2.65 9.42 -13.96
CA THR A 6 1.38 8.70 -14.12
C THR A 6 1.52 7.22 -13.81
N HIS A 7 2.59 6.58 -14.28
CA HIS A 7 2.86 5.17 -13.98
C HIS A 7 3.07 4.90 -12.48
N ALA A 8 3.71 5.82 -11.75
CA ALA A 8 3.84 5.72 -10.30
C ALA A 8 2.53 6.03 -9.54
N VAL A 9 1.72 6.97 -10.05
CA VAL A 9 0.48 7.43 -9.40
C VAL A 9 -0.58 6.33 -9.33
N ILE A 10 -0.71 5.49 -10.36
CA ILE A 10 -1.71 4.42 -10.42
C ILE A 10 -1.60 3.42 -9.25
N PRO A 11 -0.45 2.74 -9.03
CA PRO A 11 -0.30 1.82 -7.91
C PRO A 11 -0.36 2.55 -6.56
N LEU A 12 0.03 3.83 -6.48
CA LEU A 12 -0.12 4.62 -5.25
C LEU A 12 -1.59 4.82 -4.87
N ILE A 13 -2.42 5.23 -5.83
CA ILE A 13 -3.85 5.45 -5.61
C ILE A 13 -4.56 4.14 -5.28
N ILE A 14 -4.39 3.11 -6.13
CA ILE A 14 -5.08 1.82 -5.95
C ILE A 14 -4.58 1.10 -4.70
N GLY A 15 -3.25 1.01 -4.52
CA GLY A 15 -2.64 0.36 -3.37
C GLY A 15 -2.94 1.09 -2.05
N GLY A 16 -3.01 2.42 -2.07
CA GLY A 16 -3.47 3.23 -0.95
C GLY A 16 -4.92 2.93 -0.57
N ALA A 17 -5.82 2.84 -1.56
CA ALA A 17 -7.23 2.51 -1.34
C ALA A 17 -7.47 1.10 -0.79
N LEU A 18 -6.62 0.13 -1.17
CA LEU A 18 -6.65 -1.23 -0.61
C LEU A 18 -6.23 -1.28 0.87
N GLY A 19 -5.52 -0.26 1.36
CA GLY A 19 -5.13 -0.09 2.76
C GLY A 19 -4.00 -1.00 3.24
N ARG A 20 -3.42 -0.64 4.39
CA ARG A 20 -2.19 -1.25 4.94
C ARG A 20 -2.30 -2.75 5.29
N ASN A 21 -3.52 -3.22 5.55
CA ASN A 21 -3.78 -4.64 5.83
C ASN A 21 -3.60 -5.53 4.59
N CYS A 22 -3.77 -4.94 3.40
CA CYS A 22 -3.61 -5.60 2.11
C CYS A 22 -2.21 -5.34 1.54
N ILE A 23 -1.84 -4.06 1.41
CA ILE A 23 -0.58 -3.61 0.82
C ILE A 23 0.22 -2.82 1.87
N SER A 24 1.40 -3.31 2.24
CA SER A 24 2.27 -2.61 3.18
C SER A 24 2.77 -1.28 2.60
N ALA A 25 3.14 -0.32 3.45
CA ALA A 25 3.69 0.96 2.97
C ALA A 25 4.98 0.79 2.15
N ARG A 26 5.82 -0.19 2.52
CA ARG A 26 7.05 -0.51 1.77
C ARG A 26 6.73 -1.08 0.39
N LEU A 27 5.79 -2.03 0.32
CA LEU A 27 5.34 -2.60 -0.95
C LEU A 27 4.72 -1.53 -1.85
N LEU A 28 3.95 -0.60 -1.28
CA LEU A 28 3.34 0.50 -2.01
C LEU A 28 4.38 1.39 -2.69
N ILE A 29 5.40 1.83 -1.94
CA ILE A 29 6.50 2.67 -2.48
C ILE A 29 7.29 1.89 -3.54
N VAL A 30 7.64 0.64 -3.25
CA VAL A 30 8.38 -0.19 -4.20
C VAL A 30 7.57 -0.42 -5.47
N GLY A 31 6.28 -0.70 -5.38
CA GLY A 31 5.42 -0.86 -6.55
C GLY A 31 5.27 0.41 -7.37
N ALA A 32 5.27 1.59 -6.74
CA ALA A 32 5.26 2.87 -7.47
C ALA A 32 6.54 3.09 -8.29
N VAL A 33 7.71 2.78 -7.71
CA VAL A 33 8.99 2.83 -8.43
C VAL A 33 9.05 1.75 -9.51
N PHE A 34 8.59 0.54 -9.17
CA PHE A 34 8.63 -0.63 -10.03
C PHE A 34 7.68 -0.50 -11.24
N ALA A 35 6.56 0.22 -11.09
CA ALA A 35 5.68 0.53 -12.20
C ALA A 35 6.41 1.29 -13.32
N ALA A 36 7.31 2.20 -12.97
CA ALA A 36 8.12 2.96 -13.94
C ALA A 36 9.37 2.22 -14.46
N LEU A 37 9.64 1.00 -13.96
CA LEU A 37 10.83 0.24 -14.32
C LEU A 37 10.98 -0.01 -15.83
N PRO A 38 9.91 -0.28 -16.61
CA PRO A 38 10.06 -0.54 -18.04
C PRO A 38 10.74 0.59 -18.82
N ASP A 39 10.51 1.85 -18.42
CA ASP A 39 11.08 3.03 -19.10
C ASP A 39 12.57 3.28 -18.82
N ILE A 40 13.22 2.44 -18.00
CA ILE A 40 14.68 2.48 -17.87
C ILE A 40 15.37 2.19 -19.22
N ASP A 41 14.66 1.58 -20.15
CA ASP A 41 15.07 1.35 -21.53
C ASP A 41 15.35 2.64 -22.32
N ILE A 42 14.97 3.83 -21.84
CA ILE A 42 15.40 5.12 -22.42
C ILE A 42 16.93 5.26 -22.40
N VAL A 43 17.62 4.58 -21.47
CA VAL A 43 19.09 4.52 -21.43
C VAL A 43 19.66 3.87 -22.69
N SER A 44 18.91 2.97 -23.35
CA SER A 44 19.32 2.32 -24.60
C SER A 44 19.69 3.32 -25.71
N PHE A 45 19.04 4.49 -25.74
CA PHE A 45 19.35 5.56 -26.69
C PHE A 45 20.76 6.13 -26.49
N LYS A 46 21.25 6.18 -25.25
CA LYS A 46 22.64 6.60 -24.96
C LYS A 46 23.66 5.55 -25.37
N LEU A 47 23.24 4.31 -25.51
CA LEU A 47 24.05 3.18 -25.97
C LEU A 47 23.99 3.01 -27.49
N GLY A 48 23.27 3.88 -28.21
CA GLY A 48 23.13 3.82 -29.67
C GLY A 48 22.12 2.78 -30.17
N ILE A 49 21.29 2.20 -29.30
CA ILE A 49 20.22 1.28 -29.68
C ILE A 49 19.06 2.10 -30.28
N ALA A 50 18.56 1.69 -31.43
CA ALA A 50 17.51 2.42 -32.12
C ALA A 50 16.15 2.22 -31.43
N TYR A 51 15.24 3.20 -31.57
CA TYR A 51 13.90 3.12 -30.98
C TYR A 51 13.11 1.89 -31.47
N THR A 52 13.34 1.49 -32.72
CA THR A 52 12.67 0.37 -33.37
C THR A 52 13.16 -0.99 -32.90
N ASP A 53 14.36 -1.08 -32.35
CA ASP A 53 15.00 -2.34 -31.98
C ASP A 53 14.24 -3.06 -30.86
N THR A 54 14.42 -4.37 -30.76
CA THR A 54 13.81 -5.22 -29.72
C THR A 54 14.12 -4.72 -28.30
N TRP A 55 15.31 -4.18 -28.05
CA TRP A 55 15.72 -3.60 -26.77
C TRP A 55 15.62 -2.07 -26.73
N GLY A 56 15.14 -1.47 -27.82
CA GLY A 56 14.81 -0.06 -27.89
C GLY A 56 13.57 0.24 -27.07
N HIS A 57 13.26 1.53 -26.94
CA HIS A 57 12.18 1.98 -26.08
C HIS A 57 10.82 1.32 -26.47
N ARG A 58 10.01 0.91 -25.48
CA ARG A 58 8.75 0.12 -25.63
C ARG A 58 8.92 -1.29 -26.22
N GLY A 59 10.15 -1.79 -26.18
CA GLY A 59 10.52 -3.12 -26.67
C GLY A 59 10.31 -4.21 -25.62
N ALA A 60 11.27 -5.12 -25.51
CA ALA A 60 11.19 -6.34 -24.69
C ALA A 60 10.88 -6.10 -23.21
N ILE A 61 11.34 -4.99 -22.62
CA ILE A 61 11.19 -4.69 -21.19
C ILE A 61 9.73 -4.32 -20.84
N HIS A 62 8.92 -3.90 -21.82
CA HIS A 62 7.49 -3.63 -21.66
C HIS A 62 6.60 -4.87 -21.87
N SER A 63 7.20 -6.01 -22.20
CA SER A 63 6.46 -7.25 -22.47
C SER A 63 5.88 -7.87 -21.19
N ILE A 64 4.78 -8.60 -21.35
CA ILE A 64 4.13 -9.31 -20.24
C ILE A 64 5.10 -10.36 -19.67
N ALA A 65 5.84 -11.06 -20.53
CA ALA A 65 6.79 -12.09 -20.11
C ALA A 65 7.92 -11.50 -19.26
N PHE A 66 8.49 -10.36 -19.68
CA PHE A 66 9.54 -9.69 -18.92
C PHE A 66 9.02 -9.19 -17.57
N VAL A 67 7.89 -8.48 -17.57
CA VAL A 67 7.30 -7.95 -16.32
C VAL A 67 6.92 -9.08 -15.35
N LEU A 68 6.39 -10.19 -15.86
CA LEU A 68 6.10 -11.38 -15.05
C LEU A 68 7.37 -11.96 -14.41
N LEU A 69 8.44 -12.11 -15.19
CA LEU A 69 9.72 -12.62 -14.71
C LEU A 69 10.30 -11.71 -13.61
N VAL A 70 10.43 -10.42 -13.87
CA VAL A 70 11.05 -9.49 -12.90
C VAL A 70 10.19 -9.37 -11.64
N SER A 71 8.85 -9.38 -11.76
CA SER A 71 7.96 -9.38 -10.60
C SER A 71 8.10 -10.65 -9.75
N ALA A 72 8.26 -11.81 -10.39
CA ALA A 72 8.51 -13.07 -9.69
C ALA A 72 9.85 -13.04 -8.94
N LEU A 73 10.92 -12.56 -9.59
CA LEU A 73 12.23 -12.41 -8.96
C LEU A 73 12.19 -11.44 -7.77
N MET A 74 11.53 -10.28 -7.93
CA MET A 74 11.40 -9.30 -6.86
C MET A 74 10.54 -9.81 -5.69
N SER A 75 9.61 -10.73 -5.96
CA SER A 75 8.77 -11.31 -4.91
C SER A 75 9.55 -12.10 -3.85
N ILE A 76 10.80 -12.53 -4.13
CA ILE A 76 11.68 -13.19 -3.16
C ILE A 76 11.97 -12.27 -1.96
N PHE A 77 11.98 -10.95 -2.17
CA PHE A 77 12.22 -9.96 -1.11
C PHE A 77 10.95 -9.62 -0.29
N TYR A 78 9.88 -10.42 -0.38
CA TYR A 78 8.59 -10.16 0.29
C TYR A 78 8.72 -9.91 1.80
N LYS A 79 9.67 -10.57 2.48
CA LYS A 79 9.90 -10.41 3.92
C LYS A 79 10.33 -8.98 4.25
N SER A 80 11.29 -8.44 3.50
CA SER A 80 11.77 -7.05 3.64
C SER A 80 10.67 -6.02 3.36
N LEU A 81 9.68 -6.41 2.54
CA LEU A 81 8.51 -5.62 2.17
C LEU A 81 7.32 -5.83 3.11
N HIS A 82 7.44 -6.60 4.19
CA HIS A 82 6.39 -6.83 5.20
C HIS A 82 5.07 -7.31 4.59
N THR A 83 5.13 -8.26 3.65
CA THR A 83 3.97 -8.80 2.94
C THR A 83 4.09 -10.32 2.77
N THR A 84 3.20 -10.95 2.01
CA THR A 84 3.32 -12.36 1.56
C THR A 84 3.87 -12.41 0.13
N PRO A 85 4.51 -13.52 -0.29
CA PRO A 85 5.07 -13.62 -1.65
C PRO A 85 4.03 -13.39 -2.73
N TRP A 86 2.83 -13.96 -2.59
CA TRP A 86 1.74 -13.79 -3.57
C TRP A 86 1.23 -12.35 -3.67
N ARG A 87 1.11 -11.63 -2.55
CA ARG A 87 0.71 -10.21 -2.56
C ARG A 87 1.81 -9.33 -3.15
N CYS A 88 3.07 -9.64 -2.84
CA CYS A 88 4.21 -8.96 -3.43
C CYS A 88 4.22 -9.12 -4.95
N PHE A 89 4.23 -10.38 -5.41
CA PHE A 89 4.21 -10.72 -6.83
C PHE A 89 3.03 -10.06 -7.55
N GLY A 90 1.80 -10.29 -7.07
CA GLY A 90 0.60 -9.78 -7.72
C GLY A 90 0.57 -8.26 -7.81
N PHE A 91 0.99 -7.56 -6.75
CA PHE A 91 1.01 -6.10 -6.76
C PHE A 91 2.08 -5.56 -7.71
N LEU A 92 3.31 -6.08 -7.67
CA LEU A 92 4.38 -5.64 -8.56
C LEU A 92 4.08 -5.96 -10.03
N PHE A 93 3.55 -7.16 -10.31
CA PHE A 93 3.16 -7.57 -11.64
C PHE A 93 2.07 -6.67 -12.22
N LEU A 94 0.99 -6.41 -11.47
CA LEU A 94 -0.09 -5.55 -11.93
C LEU A 94 0.35 -4.09 -12.08
N ALA A 95 1.20 -3.59 -11.18
CA ALA A 95 1.76 -2.25 -11.25
C ALA A 95 2.56 -2.06 -12.54
N SER A 96 3.52 -2.94 -12.84
CA SER A 96 4.31 -2.84 -14.07
C SER A 96 3.55 -3.27 -15.32
N LEU A 97 2.57 -4.18 -15.25
CA LEU A 97 1.74 -4.53 -16.40
C LEU A 97 0.88 -3.34 -16.83
N SER A 98 0.38 -2.55 -15.87
CA SER A 98 -0.38 -1.33 -16.16
C SER A 98 0.43 -0.34 -16.99
N HIS A 99 1.77 -0.36 -16.86
CA HIS A 99 2.69 0.45 -17.65
C HIS A 99 2.58 0.15 -19.15
N GLY A 100 2.89 -1.11 -19.52
CA GLY A 100 2.87 -1.53 -20.92
C GLY A 100 1.47 -1.41 -21.53
N LEU A 101 0.41 -1.67 -20.76
CA LEU A 101 -0.96 -1.50 -21.23
C LEU A 101 -1.30 -0.02 -21.48
N LEU A 102 -0.95 0.89 -20.59
CA LEU A 102 -1.22 2.32 -20.80
C LEU A 102 -0.40 2.90 -21.95
N ASP A 103 0.81 2.40 -22.19
CA ASP A 103 1.60 2.77 -23.35
C ASP A 103 0.89 2.44 -24.67
N THR A 104 0.14 1.34 -24.72
CA THR A 104 -0.65 0.97 -25.90
C THR A 104 -1.84 1.91 -26.15
N CYS A 105 -2.27 2.68 -25.13
CA CYS A 105 -3.37 3.64 -25.22
C CYS A 105 -2.89 5.05 -25.62
N THR A 106 -1.60 5.24 -25.92
CA THR A 106 -1.05 6.54 -26.32
C THR A 106 -1.18 6.81 -27.81
N ASN A 107 -1.46 8.06 -28.19
CA ASN A 107 -1.69 8.49 -29.56
C ASN A 107 -0.41 8.74 -30.40
N GLY A 108 0.75 8.26 -29.94
CA GLY A 108 1.99 8.43 -30.68
C GLY A 108 3.19 7.65 -30.13
N GLY A 109 4.30 7.71 -30.88
CA GLY A 109 5.46 6.86 -30.68
C GLY A 109 5.29 5.50 -31.38
N LEU A 110 6.03 4.50 -30.92
CA LEU A 110 5.86 3.11 -31.36
C LEU A 110 4.85 2.37 -30.47
N GLY A 111 4.25 1.31 -31.00
CA GLY A 111 3.45 0.39 -30.18
C GLY A 111 4.35 -0.36 -29.18
N VAL A 112 3.73 -1.15 -28.32
CA VAL A 112 4.43 -1.91 -27.27
C VAL A 112 4.58 -3.37 -27.69
N ALA A 113 5.78 -3.93 -27.52
CA ALA A 113 6.06 -5.34 -27.78
C ALA A 113 5.49 -6.26 -26.66
N LEU A 114 4.16 -6.25 -26.46
CA LEU A 114 3.49 -6.91 -25.34
C LEU A 114 3.77 -8.42 -25.25
N PHE A 115 3.86 -9.08 -26.41
CA PHE A 115 3.99 -10.54 -26.51
C PHE A 115 5.42 -11.00 -26.81
N TRP A 116 6.41 -10.13 -26.68
CA TRP A 116 7.81 -10.57 -26.71
C TRP A 116 8.04 -11.58 -25.55
N PRO A 117 8.80 -12.69 -25.75
CA PRO A 117 9.62 -13.06 -26.91
C PRO A 117 8.91 -13.90 -27.98
N ILE A 118 7.60 -14.13 -27.86
CA ILE A 118 6.84 -14.93 -28.84
C ILE A 118 6.66 -14.15 -30.16
N SER A 119 6.53 -12.82 -30.06
CA SER A 119 6.38 -11.95 -31.21
C SER A 119 7.02 -10.58 -30.96
N ASP A 120 7.69 -10.03 -31.98
CA ASP A 120 8.22 -8.66 -31.98
C ASP A 120 7.18 -7.62 -32.41
N LEU A 121 5.91 -8.03 -32.64
CA LEU A 121 4.84 -7.11 -33.02
C LEU A 121 4.59 -6.06 -31.93
N ARG A 122 4.49 -4.80 -32.37
CA ARG A 122 4.25 -3.64 -31.50
C ARG A 122 2.78 -3.23 -31.57
N TRP A 123 2.09 -3.35 -30.44
CA TRP A 123 0.65 -3.19 -30.35
C TRP A 123 0.26 -1.79 -29.87
N PHE A 124 -0.77 -1.25 -30.51
CA PHE A 124 -1.58 -0.16 -30.00
C PHE A 124 -2.99 -0.69 -29.73
N MET A 125 -3.68 -0.09 -28.77
CA MET A 125 -5.10 -0.31 -28.62
C MET A 125 -5.85 0.32 -29.80
N PRO A 126 -7.03 -0.19 -30.19
CA PRO A 126 -7.84 0.41 -31.26
C PRO A 126 -8.25 1.86 -30.98
N PHE A 127 -8.30 2.23 -29.69
CA PHE A 127 -8.57 3.58 -29.23
C PHE A 127 -7.40 4.07 -28.37
N THR A 128 -6.77 5.16 -28.80
CA THR A 128 -5.55 5.71 -28.18
C THR A 128 -5.76 7.16 -27.72
N PRO A 129 -6.56 7.40 -26.66
CA PRO A 129 -6.94 8.76 -26.29
C PRO A 129 -5.85 9.52 -25.51
N ILE A 130 -4.82 8.83 -25.02
CA ILE A 130 -3.81 9.43 -24.13
C ILE A 130 -2.76 10.16 -24.98
N GLU A 131 -2.53 11.42 -24.67
CA GLU A 131 -1.49 12.22 -25.34
C GLU A 131 -0.10 11.68 -25.03
N VAL A 132 0.72 11.45 -26.07
CA VAL A 132 2.07 10.94 -25.89
C VAL A 132 2.99 12.00 -25.27
N SER A 133 3.64 11.63 -24.16
CA SER A 133 4.64 12.48 -23.51
C SER A 133 5.91 12.61 -24.37
N PRO A 134 6.45 13.83 -24.53
CA PRO A 134 7.73 14.02 -25.23
C PRO A 134 8.90 13.47 -24.41
N ILE A 135 9.89 12.90 -25.11
CA ILE A 135 11.13 12.43 -24.47
C ILE A 135 11.98 13.64 -24.09
N GLY A 136 12.25 13.80 -22.80
CA GLY A 136 13.15 14.83 -22.26
C GLY A 136 12.47 15.99 -21.55
N VAL A 137 13.11 16.45 -20.46
CA VAL A 137 12.54 17.44 -19.52
C VAL A 137 12.21 18.78 -20.18
N LYS A 138 13.07 19.28 -21.10
CA LYS A 138 12.84 20.56 -21.78
C LYS A 138 11.56 20.55 -22.62
N ALA A 139 11.29 19.45 -23.33
CA ALA A 139 10.09 19.32 -24.13
C ALA A 139 8.85 19.08 -23.26
N PHE A 140 9.01 18.43 -22.10
CA PHE A 140 7.94 18.25 -21.11
C PHE A 140 7.51 19.57 -20.46
N LEU A 141 8.42 20.52 -20.23
CA LEU A 141 8.08 21.84 -19.67
C LEU A 141 7.47 22.82 -20.70
N SER A 142 7.15 22.35 -21.90
CA SER A 142 6.51 23.15 -22.96
C SER A 142 4.98 23.07 -22.90
N GLN A 143 4.30 23.88 -23.73
CA GLN A 143 2.84 23.80 -23.93
C GLN A 143 2.37 22.40 -24.35
N ARG A 144 3.22 21.60 -25.01
CA ARG A 144 2.91 20.20 -25.33
C ARG A 144 2.84 19.34 -24.07
N GLY A 145 3.79 19.46 -23.15
CA GLY A 145 3.76 18.68 -21.92
C GLY A 145 2.62 19.09 -20.99
N TRP A 146 2.18 20.36 -21.02
CA TRP A 146 0.95 20.75 -20.32
C TRP A 146 -0.28 20.00 -20.83
N ARG A 147 -0.44 19.87 -22.16
CA ARG A 147 -1.54 19.07 -22.75
C ARG A 147 -1.46 17.60 -22.36
N VAL A 148 -0.25 17.04 -22.26
CA VAL A 148 -0.03 15.67 -21.79
C VAL A 148 -0.51 15.51 -20.35
N VAL A 149 -0.14 16.41 -19.45
CA VAL A 149 -0.58 16.38 -18.05
C VAL A 149 -2.12 16.47 -17.96
N GLN A 150 -2.75 17.36 -18.74
CA GLN A 150 -4.21 17.46 -18.78
C GLN A 150 -4.87 16.16 -19.27
N SER A 151 -4.34 15.57 -20.34
CA SER A 151 -4.82 14.29 -20.89
C SER A 151 -4.71 13.17 -19.85
N GLU A 152 -3.55 13.02 -19.21
CA GLU A 152 -3.31 12.01 -18.18
C GLU A 152 -4.17 12.20 -16.94
N LEU A 153 -4.35 13.46 -16.50
CA LEU A 153 -5.22 13.78 -15.37
C LEU A 153 -6.66 13.34 -15.65
N CYS A 154 -7.20 13.69 -16.82
CA CYS A 154 -8.58 13.39 -17.17
C CYS A 154 -8.83 11.90 -17.48
N LEU A 155 -7.92 11.26 -18.23
CA LEU A 155 -8.14 9.92 -18.77
C LEU A 155 -7.58 8.80 -17.90
N VAL A 156 -6.61 9.10 -17.03
CA VAL A 156 -5.96 8.09 -16.19
C VAL A 156 -6.22 8.39 -14.72
N TRP A 157 -5.91 9.59 -14.24
CA TRP A 157 -5.94 9.87 -12.79
C TRP A 157 -7.37 9.93 -12.25
N LEU A 158 -8.28 10.65 -12.92
CA LEU A 158 -9.68 10.76 -12.48
C LEU A 158 -10.40 9.38 -12.44
N PRO A 159 -10.32 8.52 -13.48
CA PRO A 159 -10.88 7.18 -13.41
C PRO A 159 -10.24 6.33 -12.31
N THR A 160 -8.92 6.43 -12.11
CA THR A 160 -8.22 5.70 -11.05
C THR A 160 -8.65 6.16 -9.65
N LEU A 161 -8.88 7.47 -9.46
CA LEU A 161 -9.45 8.02 -8.23
C LEU A 161 -10.90 7.54 -8.02
N GLY A 162 -11.72 7.51 -9.07
CA GLY A 162 -13.07 6.97 -9.02
C GLY A 162 -13.07 5.50 -8.56
N LEU A 163 -12.17 4.68 -9.10
CA LEU A 163 -11.96 3.30 -8.66
C LEU A 163 -11.51 3.21 -7.20
N ALA A 164 -10.58 4.06 -6.76
CA ALA A 164 -10.16 4.11 -5.37
C ALA A 164 -11.31 4.47 -4.41
N ILE A 165 -12.16 5.43 -4.77
CA ILE A 165 -13.35 5.78 -4.00
C ILE A 165 -14.30 4.59 -3.91
N ALA A 166 -14.52 3.87 -5.02
CA ALA A 166 -15.35 2.66 -5.02
C ALA A 166 -14.77 1.56 -4.11
N ILE A 167 -13.45 1.34 -4.10
CA ILE A 167 -12.77 0.41 -3.20
C ILE A 167 -12.99 0.83 -1.74
N LEU A 168 -12.80 2.13 -1.42
CA LEU A 168 -12.99 2.65 -0.07
C LEU A 168 -14.44 2.51 0.40
N ALA A 169 -15.40 2.83 -0.46
CA ALA A 169 -16.83 2.65 -0.18
C ALA A 169 -17.17 1.17 0.07
N GLY A 170 -16.68 0.26 -0.77
CA GLY A 170 -16.87 -1.18 -0.60
C GLY A 170 -16.32 -1.70 0.74
N ARG A 171 -15.17 -1.17 1.19
CA ARG A 171 -14.59 -1.51 2.50
C ARG A 171 -15.42 -1.00 3.68
N ALA A 172 -16.04 0.17 3.52
CA ALA A 172 -16.93 0.72 4.54
C ALA A 172 -18.24 -0.08 4.64
N LEU A 173 -18.76 -0.55 3.49
CA LEU A 173 -19.98 -1.35 3.41
C LEU A 173 -19.79 -2.81 3.83
N TRP A 174 -18.60 -3.37 3.60
CA TRP A 174 -18.26 -4.75 3.97
C TRP A 174 -17.04 -4.80 4.88
N PRO A 175 -17.19 -4.44 6.17
CA PRO A 175 -16.08 -4.50 7.13
C PRO A 175 -15.61 -5.95 7.26
N VAL A 176 -14.49 -6.26 6.62
CA VAL A 176 -13.83 -7.56 6.76
C VAL A 176 -13.47 -7.72 8.23
N LYS A 177 -14.04 -8.74 8.90
CA LYS A 177 -13.67 -9.07 10.27
C LYS A 177 -12.14 -9.24 10.33
N PRO A 178 -11.43 -8.55 11.23
CA PRO A 178 -9.99 -8.75 11.36
C PRO A 178 -9.72 -10.23 11.62
N LEU A 179 -8.74 -10.81 10.92
CA LEU A 179 -8.31 -12.18 11.21
C LEU A 179 -8.01 -12.27 12.71
N ASN A 180 -8.64 -13.25 13.38
CA ASN A 180 -8.45 -13.52 14.79
C ASN A 180 -6.97 -13.45 15.17
N SER A 181 -6.66 -12.65 16.18
CA SER A 181 -5.34 -12.45 16.79
C SER A 181 -4.65 -13.73 17.27
N LYS A 182 -5.31 -14.89 17.20
CA LYS A 182 -4.74 -16.20 17.54
C LYS A 182 -3.58 -16.63 16.62
N LEU A 183 -3.50 -16.12 15.39
CA LEU A 183 -2.35 -16.41 14.49
C LEU A 183 -1.11 -15.57 14.81
N LEU A 184 -1.28 -14.37 15.38
CA LEU A 184 -0.16 -13.57 15.91
C LEU A 184 0.34 -14.12 17.26
N ALA A 185 -0.50 -14.84 18.02
CA ALA A 185 -0.08 -15.52 19.23
C ALA A 185 0.80 -16.75 18.97
N PHE A 186 0.69 -17.39 17.79
CA PHE A 186 1.52 -18.55 17.44
C PHE A 186 2.98 -18.17 17.16
N HIS A 187 3.24 -16.91 16.78
CA HIS A 187 4.60 -16.42 16.51
C HIS A 187 5.30 -15.82 17.74
N ASN A 188 4.57 -15.67 18.86
CA ASN A 188 5.10 -15.28 20.17
C ASN A 188 5.16 -16.47 21.15
N GLY A 189 5.00 -17.70 20.67
CA GLY A 189 5.20 -18.93 21.44
C GLY A 189 6.67 -19.15 21.75
N SER A 190 7.15 -18.57 22.85
CA SER A 190 8.36 -18.99 23.55
C SER A 190 8.18 -20.43 24.07
N ALA A 191 8.48 -21.42 23.24
CA ALA A 191 8.73 -22.78 23.67
C ALA A 191 10.21 -22.92 24.04
N PHE A 192 10.61 -22.28 25.14
CA PHE A 192 11.88 -22.59 25.80
C PHE A 192 11.63 -23.74 26.77
N GLY A 193 12.39 -24.81 26.60
CA GLY A 193 12.24 -26.08 27.33
C GLY A 193 12.27 -25.88 28.84
N ARG A 194 11.30 -26.53 29.51
CA ARG A 194 11.22 -26.62 30.96
C ARG A 194 12.10 -27.79 31.41
N PHE A 195 13.29 -27.52 31.94
CA PHE A 195 14.07 -28.47 32.74
C PHE A 195 13.75 -28.26 34.23
N PRO A 196 13.70 -29.32 35.07
CA PRO A 196 13.38 -29.18 36.48
C PRO A 196 14.53 -28.59 37.29
N SER A 197 14.12 -27.89 38.34
CA SER A 197 14.84 -27.09 39.33
C SER A 197 16.02 -27.75 40.05
N LEU A 198 17.03 -26.93 40.40
CA LEU A 198 17.79 -27.03 41.65
C LEU A 198 18.35 -25.64 42.02
N GLY A 199 17.86 -25.09 43.15
CA GLY A 199 18.71 -24.41 44.14
C GLY A 199 19.03 -22.91 44.00
N ALA A 200 18.71 -22.22 45.10
CA ALA A 200 19.34 -21.00 45.64
C ALA A 200 18.88 -19.65 45.08
N GLY A 201 18.53 -18.77 46.03
CA GLY A 201 17.91 -17.48 45.78
C GLY A 201 18.89 -16.34 45.52
N VAL A 202 18.32 -15.18 45.23
CA VAL A 202 18.68 -13.84 45.75
C VAL A 202 17.76 -12.83 45.07
N SER A 203 17.30 -11.87 45.87
CA SER A 203 16.48 -10.70 45.54
C SER A 203 17.20 -9.71 44.61
N SER A 204 16.47 -9.10 43.65
CA SER A 204 16.50 -7.64 43.42
C SER A 204 15.47 -7.18 42.37
N ASP A 205 14.80 -6.08 42.70
CA ASP A 205 13.83 -5.32 41.89
C ASP A 205 14.34 -4.77 40.55
N ARG A 206 13.45 -4.80 39.53
CA ARG A 206 12.96 -3.67 38.69
C ARG A 206 12.53 -4.13 37.28
N PRO A 207 11.32 -3.80 36.79
CA PRO A 207 11.00 -3.92 35.37
C PRO A 207 11.41 -2.65 34.60
N VAL A 208 12.17 -2.84 33.53
CA VAL A 208 12.50 -1.83 32.52
C VAL A 208 11.27 -1.61 31.64
N ASN A 209 10.69 -0.40 31.70
CA ASN A 209 9.67 0.06 30.76
C ASN A 209 10.28 0.19 29.34
N GLN A 210 9.93 -0.71 28.43
CA GLN A 210 10.09 -0.46 26.99
C GLN A 210 8.94 0.43 26.50
N ALA A 211 9.29 1.69 26.26
CA ALA A 211 8.41 2.67 25.64
C ALA A 211 8.06 2.26 24.21
N LEU A 212 6.78 1.99 23.95
CA LEU A 212 6.22 1.93 22.60
C LEU A 212 6.37 3.31 21.95
N THR A 213 7.12 3.35 20.84
CA THR A 213 7.31 4.53 20.01
C THR A 213 5.99 5.02 19.44
N ARG A 214 5.54 6.16 19.97
CA ARG A 214 4.34 6.92 19.64
C ARG A 214 4.49 7.68 18.31
N ARG A 215 4.62 6.97 17.16
CA ARG A 215 4.75 7.62 15.83
C ARG A 215 3.73 7.21 14.76
N ASP A 216 2.77 6.33 15.07
CA ASP A 216 1.73 5.91 14.10
C ASP A 216 0.33 6.48 14.37
N LEU A 217 0.21 7.46 15.27
CA LEU A 217 -1.06 8.02 15.73
C LEU A 217 -1.41 9.35 15.05
N ILE A 218 -1.36 9.41 13.72
CA ILE A 218 -1.93 10.53 12.96
C ILE A 218 -2.48 10.00 11.62
N TRP A 219 -3.50 9.14 11.63
CA TRP A 219 -4.49 9.07 10.52
C TRP A 219 -5.68 8.15 10.80
N ASP A 220 -5.63 7.31 11.84
CA ASP A 220 -6.72 6.38 12.14
C ASP A 220 -7.69 7.02 13.14
N CYS A 221 -8.59 7.87 12.64
CA CYS A 221 -9.66 8.44 13.46
C CYS A 221 -10.75 7.36 13.65
N LYS A 222 -10.50 6.40 14.55
CA LYS A 222 -11.54 5.51 15.08
C LYS A 222 -12.44 6.29 16.04
N PRO A 223 -13.78 6.26 15.89
CA PRO A 223 -14.68 6.79 16.91
C PRO A 223 -14.80 5.75 18.04
N GLU A 224 -14.02 5.91 19.09
CA GLU A 224 -14.09 5.04 20.26
C GLU A 224 -15.19 5.56 21.21
N ARG A 225 -16.38 4.95 21.14
CA ARG A 225 -17.42 5.14 22.17
C ARG A 225 -16.90 4.57 23.48
N ARG A 226 -16.48 5.44 24.40
CA ARG A 226 -16.21 5.05 25.79
C ARG A 226 -17.55 4.93 26.54
N SER A 227 -17.92 3.69 26.88
CA SER A 227 -18.85 3.39 27.95
C SER A 227 -18.13 3.61 29.29
N CYS A 228 -18.60 4.55 30.11
CA CYS A 228 -18.12 4.75 31.46
C CYS A 228 -18.90 3.84 32.42
N HIS A 229 -18.29 2.74 32.84
CA HIS A 229 -18.67 2.05 34.08
C HIS A 229 -17.57 2.31 35.12
N SER A 230 -17.90 3.07 36.16
CA SER A 230 -17.06 3.25 37.35
C SER A 230 -17.51 2.26 38.44
N PRO A 231 -16.61 1.49 39.07
CA PRO A 231 -16.93 0.72 40.26
C PRO A 231 -16.82 1.57 41.54
N LEU A 232 -17.79 1.43 42.45
CA LEU A 232 -17.80 2.00 43.80
C LEU A 232 -16.79 1.28 44.72
N PRO A 233 -16.10 1.98 45.65
CA PRO A 233 -15.40 1.35 46.77
C PRO A 233 -16.18 1.45 48.10
N PRO A 234 -15.83 0.65 49.12
CA PRO A 234 -16.70 0.36 50.26
C PRO A 234 -16.44 1.23 51.50
N GLY A 235 -17.50 1.43 52.28
CA GLY A 235 -17.52 1.36 53.75
C GLY A 235 -16.59 2.26 54.57
N THR A 236 -17.12 3.37 55.07
CA THR A 236 -16.71 3.99 56.34
C THR A 236 -17.91 4.64 57.00
N GLN A 237 -18.34 4.12 58.15
CA GLN A 237 -19.17 4.86 59.10
C GLN A 237 -18.30 5.80 59.94
N PRO A 238 -18.87 6.91 60.42
CA PRO A 238 -18.70 7.24 61.83
C PRO A 238 -20.00 7.63 62.55
N LYS A 239 -19.89 7.55 63.87
CA LYS A 239 -20.91 7.56 64.92
C LYS A 239 -21.48 8.96 65.21
N ASN A 240 -22.72 8.94 65.71
CA ASN A 240 -23.36 9.78 66.73
C ASN A 240 -23.21 11.32 66.67
N ALA A 241 -24.36 11.98 66.48
CA ALA A 241 -24.72 13.17 67.26
C ALA A 241 -26.24 13.17 67.51
N THR A 242 -26.59 13.03 68.78
CA THR A 242 -27.89 13.29 69.41
C THR A 242 -28.36 14.74 69.18
N HIS A 243 -29.62 14.93 68.81
CA HIS A 243 -30.43 16.08 69.26
C HIS A 243 -31.95 15.83 69.10
N THR A 244 -32.60 15.58 70.24
CA THR A 244 -33.89 16.13 70.71
C THR A 244 -35.06 16.39 69.75
N ALA A 245 -36.14 15.62 69.97
CA ALA A 245 -37.53 16.01 70.26
C ALA A 245 -38.37 16.86 69.27
N LYS A 246 -39.51 16.28 68.85
CA LYS A 246 -40.90 16.83 68.79
C LYS A 246 -41.78 15.85 67.96
N THR A 247 -42.63 15.03 68.58
CA THR A 247 -44.08 15.20 68.87
C THR A 247 -45.03 15.26 67.65
N ASN A 248 -46.09 14.44 67.74
CA ASN A 248 -47.44 14.46 67.08
C ASN A 248 -47.64 13.37 66.00
N HIS A 249 -48.50 12.35 66.24
CA HIS A 249 -49.97 12.31 65.96
C HIS A 249 -50.25 12.58 64.46
N ASN A 250 -50.91 11.74 63.66
CA ASN A 250 -52.07 10.87 63.86
C ASN A 250 -52.16 9.79 62.75
N GLU A 251 -52.88 8.72 63.08
CA GLU A 251 -53.69 7.78 62.24
C GLU A 251 -53.09 7.15 60.97
#